data_AF-A0A318T312-F1
#
_entry.id   AF-A0A318T312-F1
#
_cell.length_a   1.000
_cell.length_b   1.000
_cell.length_c   1.000
_cell.angle_alpha   90.00
_cell.angle_beta   90.00
_cell.angle_gamma   90.00
#
_symmetry.space_group_name_H-M   'P 1'
#
loop_
_entity.id
_entity.type
_entity.pdbx_description
1 polymer ?
#
loop_
_entity_poly.entity_id
_entity_poly.type
_entity_poly.pdbx_seq_one_letter_code
_entity_poly.pdbx_strand_id
1 'polypeptide(L)'
;MADAIISGLFEQLVERMGGPTRQGGQGVLANLLEARTGKADMRGTVSKMCSGHLEISYEAILVAENFTGSYPISTRRGEEIVRRGRQSALSSADIPELAATCAIRAGAAQAELFRALSDISDGGAALTPKEAAAVVAEMRAVQETVGQIIALAEEVAQQPQARSRPPLHSKRAGA
;
A
#
# COMPACT_ATOMS: atom_id res chain seq x y z
N MET A 1 16.82 -8.71 4.96
CA MET A 1 16.42 -7.68 5.94
C MET A 1 14.91 -7.62 5.89
N ALA A 2 14.22 -7.89 7.00
CA ALA A 2 12.76 -7.89 7.01
C ALA A 2 12.26 -6.50 6.59
N ASP A 3 11.25 -6.45 5.71
CA ASP A 3 10.62 -5.20 5.28
C ASP A 3 10.15 -4.44 6.53
N ALA A 4 10.72 -3.26 6.77
CA ALA A 4 10.46 -2.46 7.97
C ALA A 4 8.98 -2.03 8.06
N ILE A 5 8.31 -1.86 6.91
CA ILE A 5 6.90 -1.52 6.86
C ILE A 5 6.06 -2.73 7.26
N ILE A 6 6.36 -3.92 6.70
CA ILE A 6 5.66 -5.16 7.06
C ILE A 6 5.86 -5.49 8.54
N SER A 7 7.07 -5.25 9.04
CA SER A 7 7.41 -5.48 10.46
C SER A 7 6.63 -4.54 11.37
N GLY A 8 6.53 -3.25 11.04
CA GLY A 8 5.73 -2.28 11.79
C GLY A 8 4.23 -2.54 11.73
N LEU A 9 3.68 -2.90 10.57
CA LEU A 9 2.28 -3.29 10.42
C LEU A 9 1.97 -4.54 11.25
N PHE A 10 2.86 -5.52 11.22
CA PHE A 10 2.70 -6.74 11.99
C PHE A 10 2.75 -6.46 13.51
N GLU A 11 3.69 -5.65 13.96
CA GLU A 11 3.79 -5.24 15.37
C GLU A 11 2.52 -4.56 15.87
N GLN A 12 1.94 -3.64 15.11
CA GLN A 12 0.68 -2.98 15.45
C GLN A 12 -0.50 -3.95 15.51
N LEU A 13 -0.54 -4.95 14.61
CA LEU A 13 -1.55 -6.00 14.67
C LEU A 13 -1.40 -6.81 15.95
N VAL A 14 -0.16 -7.23 16.29
CA VAL A 14 0.12 -7.98 17.51
C VAL A 14 -0.30 -7.20 18.76
N GLU A 15 0.04 -5.90 18.86
CA GLU A 15 -0.40 -5.05 19.97
C GLU A 15 -1.93 -5.05 20.10
N ARG A 16 -2.66 -4.84 19.01
CA ARG A 16 -4.13 -4.87 19.01
C ARG A 16 -4.73 -6.18 19.49
N MET A 17 -4.04 -7.31 19.35
CA MET A 17 -4.53 -8.61 19.82
C MET A 17 -4.57 -8.73 21.35
N GLY A 18 -3.72 -7.99 22.07
CA GLY A 18 -3.58 -8.09 23.54
C GLY A 18 -3.81 -6.79 24.29
N GLY A 19 -4.35 -5.77 23.65
CA GLY A 19 -4.57 -4.44 24.24
C GLY A 19 -3.28 -3.58 24.23
N PRO A 20 -3.14 -2.58 25.11
CA PRO A 20 -2.06 -1.59 25.04
C PRO A 20 -0.65 -2.15 25.35
N THR A 21 -0.50 -3.47 25.54
CA THR A 21 0.79 -4.08 25.91
C THR A 21 1.25 -5.08 24.84
N ARG A 22 2.48 -4.86 24.35
CA ARG A 22 3.14 -5.73 23.36
C ARG A 22 3.26 -7.18 23.83
N GLN A 23 3.52 -7.41 25.11
CA GLN A 23 3.64 -8.76 25.68
C GLN A 23 2.31 -9.53 25.70
N GLY A 24 1.18 -8.83 25.94
CA GLY A 24 -0.15 -9.43 25.87
C GLY A 24 -0.45 -9.92 24.46
N GLY A 25 -0.18 -9.07 23.46
CA GLY A 25 -0.38 -9.38 22.05
C GLY A 25 0.41 -10.59 21.57
N GLN A 26 1.69 -10.65 21.94
CA GLN A 26 2.57 -11.77 21.60
C GLN A 26 2.08 -13.09 22.19
N GLY A 27 1.56 -13.07 23.42
CA GLY A 27 0.97 -14.25 24.06
C GLY A 27 -0.26 -14.76 23.31
N VAL A 28 -1.17 -13.87 22.94
CA VAL A 28 -2.38 -14.24 22.18
C VAL A 28 -2.01 -14.83 20.82
N LEU A 29 -1.11 -14.19 20.07
CA LEU A 29 -0.69 -14.69 18.78
C LEU A 29 0.03 -16.05 18.88
N ALA A 30 0.91 -16.22 19.87
CA ALA A 30 1.58 -17.49 20.10
C ALA A 30 0.58 -18.62 20.34
N ASN A 31 -0.38 -18.43 21.26
CA ASN A 31 -1.39 -19.44 21.56
C ASN A 31 -2.24 -19.82 20.33
N LEU A 32 -2.60 -18.83 19.50
CA LEU A 32 -3.35 -19.09 18.26
C LEU A 32 -2.53 -19.86 17.22
N LEU A 33 -1.24 -19.55 17.10
CA LEU A 33 -0.33 -20.28 16.22
C LEU A 33 -0.07 -21.70 16.71
N GLU A 34 0.08 -21.91 18.01
CA GLU A 34 0.21 -23.23 18.63
C GLU A 34 -1.03 -24.08 18.36
N ALA A 35 -2.22 -23.52 18.58
CA ALA A 35 -3.49 -24.18 18.30
C ALA A 35 -3.65 -24.57 16.82
N ARG A 36 -3.12 -23.77 15.90
CA ARG A 36 -3.25 -24.00 14.45
C ARG A 36 -2.19 -24.92 13.87
N THR A 37 -0.97 -24.89 14.41
CA THR A 37 0.18 -25.64 13.87
C THR A 37 0.51 -26.91 14.65
N GLY A 38 -0.07 -27.09 15.85
CA GLY A 38 0.22 -28.21 16.75
C GLY A 38 1.63 -28.15 17.37
N LYS A 39 2.37 -27.06 17.17
CA LYS A 39 3.68 -26.83 17.79
C LYS A 39 3.49 -26.24 19.18
N ALA A 40 4.33 -26.65 20.13
CA ALA A 40 4.36 -26.06 21.46
C ALA A 40 5.37 -24.90 21.52
N ASP A 41 5.10 -23.92 22.39
CA ASP A 41 5.98 -22.81 22.76
C ASP A 41 6.43 -21.94 21.58
N MET A 42 5.48 -21.28 20.92
CA MET A 42 5.74 -20.33 19.84
C MET A 42 6.02 -18.91 20.33
N ARG A 43 5.97 -18.64 21.65
CA ARG A 43 6.14 -17.28 22.19
C ARG A 43 7.50 -16.67 21.85
N GLY A 44 8.59 -17.44 21.99
CA GLY A 44 9.92 -17.00 21.58
C GLY A 44 10.05 -16.73 20.08
N THR A 45 9.33 -17.50 19.27
CA THR A 45 9.27 -17.32 17.81
C THR A 45 8.55 -16.03 17.45
N VAL A 46 7.37 -15.79 18.04
CA VAL A 46 6.60 -14.56 17.83
C VAL A 46 7.39 -13.34 18.29
N SER A 47 8.08 -13.41 19.43
CA SER A 47 8.94 -12.31 19.90
C SER A 47 10.03 -11.96 18.88
N LYS A 48 10.68 -12.96 18.27
CA LYS A 48 11.72 -12.75 17.24
C LYS A 48 11.15 -12.18 15.94
N MET A 49 9.92 -12.54 15.59
CA MET A 49 9.21 -11.94 14.45
C MET A 49 8.90 -10.46 14.71
N CYS A 50 8.36 -10.14 15.88
CA CYS A 50 8.04 -8.75 16.25
C CYS A 50 9.30 -7.86 16.36
N SER A 51 10.46 -8.42 16.69
CA SER A 51 11.72 -7.67 16.78
C SER A 51 12.50 -7.64 15.47
N GLY A 52 11.97 -8.21 14.39
CA GLY A 52 12.63 -8.29 13.08
C GLY A 52 13.87 -9.20 13.04
N HIS A 53 14.09 -10.03 14.07
CA HIS A 53 15.16 -11.02 14.12
C HIS A 53 14.81 -12.31 13.36
N LEU A 54 13.53 -12.50 13.06
CA LEU A 54 13.01 -13.61 12.26
C LEU A 54 12.04 -13.07 11.21
N GLU A 55 12.04 -13.67 10.02
CA GLU A 55 11.04 -13.35 9.01
C GLU A 55 9.63 -13.68 9.51
N ILE A 56 8.69 -12.80 9.18
CA ILE A 56 7.29 -12.96 9.56
C ILE A 56 6.65 -13.96 8.60
N SER A 57 6.18 -15.08 9.15
CA SER A 57 5.55 -16.12 8.36
C SER A 57 4.18 -15.67 7.83
N TYR A 58 3.81 -16.17 6.66
CA TYR A 58 2.48 -15.91 6.10
C TYR A 58 1.35 -16.38 7.04
N GLU A 59 1.58 -17.48 7.75
CA GLU A 59 0.66 -18.01 8.74
C GLU A 59 0.43 -17.04 9.90
N ALA A 60 1.50 -16.43 10.42
CA ALA A 60 1.41 -15.44 11.49
C ALA A 60 0.66 -14.18 11.04
N ILE A 61 0.87 -13.74 9.80
CA ILE A 61 0.13 -12.62 9.20
C ILE A 61 -1.36 -12.94 9.15
N LEU A 62 -1.73 -14.09 8.58
CA LEU A 62 -3.14 -14.49 8.46
C LEU A 62 -3.84 -14.60 9.80
N VAL A 63 -3.17 -15.18 10.81
CA VAL A 63 -3.76 -15.31 12.15
C VAL A 63 -3.98 -13.93 12.79
N ALA A 64 -3.00 -13.04 12.72
CA ALA A 64 -3.11 -11.71 13.29
C ALA A 64 -4.16 -10.84 12.59
N GLU A 65 -4.21 -10.86 11.26
CA GLU A 65 -5.19 -10.09 10.49
C GLU A 65 -6.62 -10.58 10.70
N ASN A 66 -6.84 -11.90 10.71
CA ASN A 66 -8.17 -12.47 10.96
C ASN A 66 -8.65 -12.23 12.39
N PHE A 67 -7.75 -12.29 13.38
CA PHE A 67 -8.12 -12.02 14.77
C PHE A 67 -8.54 -10.57 14.97
N THR A 68 -7.84 -9.63 14.33
CA THR A 68 -8.10 -8.19 14.48
C THR A 68 -9.19 -7.68 13.52
N GLY A 69 -9.60 -8.47 12.53
CA GLY A 69 -10.50 -8.05 11.46
C GLY A 69 -9.92 -6.95 10.55
N SER A 70 -8.59 -6.81 10.53
CA SER A 70 -7.87 -5.78 9.79
C SER A 70 -6.77 -6.41 8.94
N TYR A 71 -6.73 -6.06 7.65
CA TYR A 71 -5.91 -6.76 6.65
C TYR A 71 -4.83 -5.88 5.97
N PRO A 72 -4.04 -5.07 6.71
CA PRO A 72 -3.14 -4.09 6.10
C PRO A 72 -1.98 -4.73 5.33
N ILE A 73 -1.47 -5.88 5.77
CA ILE A 73 -0.33 -6.57 5.14
C ILE A 73 -0.81 -7.30 3.89
N SER A 74 -1.94 -8.01 3.98
CA SER A 74 -2.53 -8.70 2.83
C SER A 74 -3.01 -7.71 1.76
N THR A 75 -3.61 -6.59 2.16
CA THR A 75 -4.01 -5.52 1.23
C THR A 75 -2.80 -4.95 0.50
N ARG A 76 -1.74 -4.59 1.24
CA ARG A 76 -0.49 -4.09 0.65
C ARG A 76 0.16 -5.08 -0.30
N ARG A 77 0.23 -6.37 0.06
CA ARG A 77 0.76 -7.41 -0.83
C ARG A 77 -0.09 -7.60 -2.08
N GLY A 78 -1.41 -7.52 -1.94
CA GLY A 78 -2.34 -7.53 -3.08
C GLY A 78 -2.09 -6.34 -4.00
N GLU A 79 -1.97 -5.14 -3.45
CA GLU A 79 -1.62 -3.92 -4.18
C GLU A 79 -0.25 -4.04 -4.88
N GLU A 80 0.77 -4.61 -4.24
CA GLU A 80 2.08 -4.86 -4.86
C GLU A 80 2.02 -5.87 -6.00
N ILE A 81 1.27 -6.96 -5.85
CA ILE A 81 1.07 -7.96 -6.91
C ILE A 81 0.35 -7.33 -8.10
N VAL A 82 -0.69 -6.55 -7.82
CA VAL A 82 -1.44 -5.81 -8.84
C VAL A 82 -0.54 -4.74 -9.51
N ARG A 83 0.29 -4.01 -8.75
CA ARG A 83 1.25 -3.02 -9.26
C ARG A 83 2.32 -3.67 -10.14
N ARG A 84 2.91 -4.79 -9.72
CA ARG A 84 3.90 -5.54 -10.51
C ARG A 84 3.30 -6.18 -11.76
N GLY A 85 2.06 -6.66 -11.67
CA GLY A 85 1.32 -7.18 -12.83
C GLY A 85 1.01 -6.11 -13.88
N ARG A 86 0.81 -4.86 -13.47
CA ARG A 86 0.54 -3.72 -14.37
C ARG A 86 1.79 -2.95 -14.83
N GLN A 87 2.86 -2.95 -14.05
CA GLN A 87 4.15 -2.32 -14.39
C GLN A 87 4.85 -2.97 -15.59
N SER A 88 4.45 -4.18 -15.99
CA SER A 88 4.96 -4.82 -17.21
C SER A 88 4.57 -4.08 -18.51
N ALA A 89 3.68 -3.08 -18.47
CA ALA A 89 3.09 -2.46 -19.67
C ALA A 89 3.21 -0.93 -19.77
N LEU A 90 3.70 -0.21 -18.74
CA LEU A 90 3.68 1.26 -18.70
C LEU A 90 5.11 1.84 -18.63
N SER A 91 5.33 2.93 -19.37
CA SER A 91 6.59 3.66 -19.52
C SER A 91 6.49 5.07 -18.90
N SER A 92 7.64 5.69 -18.63
CA SER A 92 7.70 7.10 -18.17
C SER A 92 7.10 8.10 -19.16
N ALA A 93 6.96 7.72 -20.43
CA ALA A 93 6.24 8.48 -21.45
C ALA A 93 4.73 8.62 -21.17
N ASP A 94 4.16 7.75 -20.33
CA ASP A 94 2.71 7.68 -20.07
C ASP A 94 2.29 8.62 -18.91
N ILE A 95 3.25 9.23 -18.20
CA ILE A 95 2.99 10.11 -17.03
C ILE A 95 2.09 11.32 -17.39
N PRO A 96 2.32 12.06 -18.49
CA PRO A 96 1.45 13.21 -18.83
C PRO A 96 0.01 12.80 -19.14
N GLU A 97 -0.18 11.64 -19.78
CA GLU A 97 -1.49 11.09 -20.12
C GLU A 97 -2.25 10.59 -18.87
N LEU A 98 -1.54 9.94 -17.95
CA LEU A 98 -2.06 9.54 -16.65
C LEU A 98 -2.44 10.77 -15.80
N ALA A 99 -1.62 11.82 -15.80
CA ALA A 99 -1.92 13.07 -15.11
C ALA A 99 -3.18 13.76 -15.67
N ALA A 100 -3.32 13.80 -17.01
CA ALA A 100 -4.52 14.33 -17.66
C ALA A 100 -5.77 13.50 -17.32
N THR A 101 -5.66 12.17 -17.36
CA THR A 101 -6.75 11.25 -17.00
C THR A 101 -7.16 11.41 -15.53
N CYS A 102 -6.19 11.57 -14.63
CA CYS A 102 -6.42 11.84 -13.22
C CYS A 102 -7.20 13.15 -13.02
N ALA A 103 -6.80 14.23 -13.70
CA ALA A 103 -7.46 15.53 -13.59
C ALA A 103 -8.92 15.47 -14.08
N ILE A 104 -9.17 14.78 -15.19
CA ILE A 104 -10.53 14.59 -15.74
C ILE A 104 -11.40 13.81 -14.75
N ARG A 105 -10.91 12.67 -14.25
CA ARG A 105 -11.66 11.82 -13.32
C ARG A 105 -11.91 12.50 -11.98
N ALA A 106 -10.91 13.19 -11.44
CA ALA A 106 -11.06 13.97 -10.21
C ALA A 106 -12.10 15.08 -10.37
N GLY A 107 -12.08 15.79 -11.51
CA GLY A 107 -13.09 16.79 -11.84
C GLY A 107 -14.50 16.21 -11.96
N ALA A 108 -14.65 15.06 -12.61
CA ALA A 108 -15.93 14.36 -12.73
C ALA A 108 -16.49 13.91 -11.37
N ALA A 109 -15.66 13.27 -10.55
CA ALA A 109 -16.04 12.84 -9.21
C ALA A 109 -16.38 14.03 -8.29
N GLN A 110 -15.63 15.13 -8.38
CA GLN A 110 -15.94 16.37 -7.65
C GLN A 110 -17.25 17.00 -8.13
N ALA A 111 -17.53 17.01 -9.43
CA ALA A 111 -18.79 17.51 -9.96
C ALA A 111 -20.00 16.67 -9.51
N GLU A 112 -19.86 15.34 -9.46
CA GLU A 112 -20.88 14.46 -8.90
C GLU A 112 -21.09 14.70 -7.39
N LEU A 113 -20.02 14.89 -6.62
CA LEU A 113 -20.10 15.25 -5.20
C LEU A 113 -20.80 16.61 -5.00
N PHE A 114 -20.46 17.63 -5.79
CA PHE A 114 -21.13 18.93 -5.72
C PHE A 114 -22.60 18.85 -6.10
N ARG A 115 -22.94 18.07 -7.12
CA ARG A 115 -24.34 17.81 -7.50
C ARG A 115 -25.10 17.10 -6.39
N ALA A 116 -24.47 16.11 -5.76
CA ALA A 116 -25.05 15.32 -4.69
C ALA A 116 -25.20 16.07 -3.35
N LEU A 117 -24.37 17.09 -3.11
CA LEU A 117 -24.34 17.89 -1.88
C LEU A 117 -24.95 19.30 -2.06
N SER A 118 -25.40 19.67 -3.25
CA SER A 118 -26.04 20.96 -3.51
C SER A 118 -27.52 20.94 -3.10
N ASP A 119 -27.98 22.03 -2.50
CA ASP A 119 -29.37 22.22 -2.04
C ASP A 119 -30.44 22.17 -3.15
N ILE A 120 -30.04 21.98 -4.43
CA ILE A 120 -30.94 21.74 -5.57
C ILE A 120 -31.48 20.29 -5.56
N SER A 121 -30.87 19.37 -4.80
CA SER A 121 -31.43 18.05 -4.48
C SER A 121 -31.76 17.99 -2.98
N ASP A 122 -33.03 18.20 -2.62
CA ASP A 122 -33.62 18.07 -1.27
C ASP A 122 -32.64 18.04 -0.09
N GLY A 123 -31.81 19.08 0.05
CA GLY A 123 -30.84 19.27 1.15
C GLY A 123 -30.07 18.02 1.56
N GLY A 124 -29.21 17.45 0.71
CA GLY A 124 -28.26 16.39 1.08
C GLY A 124 -28.86 15.06 1.58
N ALA A 125 -30.19 14.96 1.70
CA ALA A 125 -30.93 13.75 2.04
C ALA A 125 -31.23 12.86 0.80
N ALA A 126 -30.80 13.31 -0.38
CA ALA A 126 -31.20 12.76 -1.68
C ALA A 126 -30.12 11.93 -2.40
N LEU A 127 -28.99 11.59 -1.77
CA LEU A 127 -28.06 10.61 -2.35
C LEU A 127 -28.72 9.23 -2.32
N THR A 128 -29.25 8.79 -3.47
CA THR A 128 -29.73 7.42 -3.58
C THR A 128 -28.54 6.46 -3.39
N PRO A 129 -28.75 5.22 -2.88
CA PRO A 129 -27.68 4.24 -2.73
C PRO A 129 -26.90 3.97 -4.03
N LYS A 130 -27.57 4.13 -5.18
CA LYS A 130 -26.97 3.98 -6.51
C LYS A 130 -26.02 5.13 -6.85
N GLU A 131 -26.40 6.37 -6.55
CA GLU A 131 -25.54 7.54 -6.77
C GLU A 131 -24.34 7.55 -5.81
N ALA A 132 -24.54 7.14 -4.55
CA ALA A 132 -23.44 6.94 -3.62
C ALA A 132 -22.44 5.87 -4.10
N ALA A 133 -22.93 4.77 -4.67
CA ALA A 133 -22.08 3.72 -5.24
C ALA A 133 -21.28 4.22 -6.46
N ALA A 134 -21.89 5.04 -7.33
CA ALA A 134 -21.21 5.64 -8.48
C ALA A 134 -20.08 6.59 -8.06
N VAL A 135 -20.36 7.49 -7.10
CA VAL A 135 -19.37 8.42 -6.54
C VAL A 135 -18.20 7.66 -5.89
N VAL A 136 -18.50 6.61 -5.12
CA VAL A 136 -17.45 5.78 -4.50
C VAL A 136 -16.63 5.05 -5.56
N ALA A 137 -17.26 4.54 -6.63
CA ALA A 137 -16.56 3.89 -7.72
C ALA A 137 -15.60 4.86 -8.42
N GLU A 138 -16.03 6.09 -8.70
CA GLU A 138 -15.16 7.06 -9.36
C GLU A 138 -14.05 7.60 -8.46
N MET A 139 -14.33 7.83 -7.18
CA MET A 139 -13.28 8.22 -6.22
C MET A 139 -12.21 7.13 -6.07
N ARG A 140 -12.58 5.85 -6.14
CA ARG A 140 -11.63 4.73 -6.18
C ARG A 140 -10.81 4.71 -7.47
N ALA A 141 -11.43 5.00 -8.60
CA ALA A 141 -10.75 5.11 -9.90
C ALA A 141 -9.75 6.29 -9.93
N VAL A 142 -10.07 7.40 -9.24
CA VAL A 142 -9.15 8.53 -9.04
C VAL A 142 -7.98 8.12 -8.16
N GLN A 143 -8.23 7.47 -7.02
CA GLN A 143 -7.16 6.97 -6.14
C GLN A 143 -6.20 6.03 -6.88
N GLU A 144 -6.73 5.15 -7.73
CA GLU A 144 -5.95 4.25 -8.57
C GLU A 144 -5.03 4.99 -9.54
N THR A 145 -5.54 6.06 -10.16
CA THR A 145 -4.77 6.87 -11.11
C THR A 145 -3.68 7.68 -10.40
N VAL A 146 -3.98 8.27 -9.24
CA VAL A 146 -3.00 8.95 -8.39
C VAL A 146 -1.89 7.99 -7.95
N GLY A 147 -2.25 6.76 -7.56
CA GLY A 147 -1.27 5.73 -7.20
C GLY A 147 -0.31 5.38 -8.34
N GLN A 148 -0.80 5.34 -9.59
CA GLN A 148 0.04 5.13 -10.76
C GLN A 148 1.00 6.29 -11.02
N ILE A 149 0.55 7.54 -10.85
CA ILE A 149 1.41 8.73 -11.01
C ILE A 149 2.53 8.74 -9.97
N ILE A 150 2.20 8.48 -8.69
CA ILE A 150 3.19 8.40 -7.61
C ILE A 150 4.21 7.31 -7.92
N ALA A 151 3.76 6.14 -8.36
CA ALA A 151 4.64 5.03 -8.68
C ALA A 151 5.67 5.37 -9.76
N LEU A 152 5.23 6.04 -10.83
CA LEU A 152 6.11 6.47 -11.91
C LEU A 152 7.06 7.60 -11.45
N ALA A 153 6.58 8.53 -10.63
CA ALA A 153 7.41 9.58 -10.07
C ALA A 153 8.51 9.03 -9.13
N GLU A 154 8.20 8.00 -8.34
CA GLU A 154 9.16 7.28 -7.50
C GLU A 154 10.24 6.58 -8.35
N GLU A 155 9.86 5.94 -9.46
CA GLU A 155 10.81 5.30 -10.37
C GLU A 155 11.76 6.32 -11.01
N VAL A 156 11.24 7.47 -11.46
CA VAL A 156 12.05 8.57 -11.99
C VAL A 156 12.98 9.14 -10.91
N ALA A 157 12.52 9.28 -9.67
CA ALA A 157 13.34 9.78 -8.56
C ALA A 157 14.45 8.79 -8.14
N GLN A 158 14.25 7.49 -8.36
CA GLN A 158 15.21 6.44 -8.03
C GLN A 158 16.19 6.12 -9.17
N GLN A 159 15.95 6.63 -10.39
CA GLN A 159 16.94 6.56 -11.46
C GLN A 159 18.17 7.40 -11.06
N PRO A 160 19.37 6.80 -10.95
CA PRO A 160 20.58 7.58 -10.69
C PRO A 160 20.72 8.59 -11.82
N GLN A 161 20.78 9.88 -11.50
CA GLN A 161 21.13 10.92 -12.47
C GLN A 161 22.36 10.42 -13.23
N ALA A 162 22.17 10.05 -14.51
CA ALA A 162 23.26 9.71 -15.39
C ALA A 162 24.11 10.97 -15.48
N ARG A 163 25.15 11.03 -14.64
CA ARG A 163 26.14 12.10 -14.61
C ARG A 163 26.56 12.31 -16.05
N SER A 164 26.19 13.46 -16.60
CA SER A 164 26.78 14.03 -17.79
C SER A 164 28.29 14.11 -17.54
N ARG A 165 29.02 13.04 -17.86
CA ARG A 165 30.47 13.08 -17.94
C ARG A 165 30.79 13.99 -19.12
N PRO A 166 31.45 15.15 -18.90
CA PRO A 166 31.96 15.90 -20.04
C PRO A 166 32.99 15.02 -20.77
N PRO A 167 33.13 15.17 -22.09
CA PRO A 167 34.05 14.35 -22.87
C PRO A 167 35.48 14.61 -22.37
N LEU A 168 36.12 13.56 -21.85
CA LEU A 168 37.54 13.59 -21.52
C LEU A 168 38.32 13.73 -22.84
N HIS A 169 38.98 14.88 -23.00
CA HIS A 169 39.93 15.14 -24.07
C HIS A 169 40.93 13.98 -24.19
N SER A 170 40.82 13.20 -25.27
CA SER A 170 41.93 12.38 -25.72
C SER A 170 42.97 13.30 -26.35
N LYS A 171 44.02 13.62 -25.59
CA LYS A 171 45.29 14.10 -26.16
C LYS A 171 45.70 13.11 -27.25
N ARG A 172 45.65 13.54 -28.51
CA ARG A 172 46.42 12.90 -29.58
C ARG A 172 47.87 13.37 -29.48
N ALA A 173 48.73 12.40 -29.72
CA ALA A 173 50.17 12.43 -29.63
C ALA A 173 50.82 13.39 -30.64
N GLY A 174 52.01 13.87 -30.25
CA GLY A 174 53.20 13.93 -31.11
C GLY A 174 53.24 14.99 -32.22
N ALA A 175 53.99 16.07 -31.95
CA ALA A 175 55.18 16.50 -32.71
C ALA A 175 55.84 17.66 -31.95
#